data_AF-A0A1S3KC19-F1
#
_entry.id   AF-A0A1S3KC19-F1
#
_cell.length_a   1.000
_cell.length_b   1.000
_cell.length_c   1.000
_cell.angle_alpha   90.00
_cell.angle_beta   90.00
_cell.angle_gamma   90.00
#
_symmetry.space_group_name_H-M   'P 1'
#
loop_
_entity.id
_entity.type
_entity.pdbx_description
1 polymer ?
#
loop_
_entity_poly.entity_id
_entity_poly.type
_entity_poly.pdbx_seq_one_letter_code
_entity_poly.pdbx_strand_id
1 'polypeptide(L)'
;MSDDEKGKGPKRSGLLTRVDGFFDIMTRPAYWAKAKMDSMQENHKNVYYHRKYNRVPTIDQCRVGDEICMYEANQQFKRDFLVDKEKMTLLRRRVKQCAINNEFKEEVMLFESCKEIEDLYKNALLAYSIKYGELGAYPTAKSCYMKQKHRMIWERRHGKTITAPER
;
A
#
# COMPACT_ATOMS: atom_id res chain seq x y z
N MET A 1 11.31 5.82 39.42
CA MET A 1 10.74 5.11 40.58
C MET A 1 9.36 4.64 40.19
N SER A 2 9.32 3.53 39.48
CA SER A 2 8.15 2.70 39.20
C SER A 2 8.74 1.31 39.05
N ASP A 3 8.79 0.59 40.18
CA ASP A 3 9.43 -0.70 40.30
C ASP A 3 8.68 -1.74 39.46
N ASP A 4 9.44 -2.46 38.63
CA ASP A 4 8.96 -3.56 37.80
C ASP A 4 8.46 -4.73 38.67
N GLU A 5 7.18 -5.08 38.52
CA GLU A 5 6.60 -6.34 38.98
C GLU A 5 7.37 -7.53 38.38
N LYS A 6 8.27 -8.13 39.17
CA LYS A 6 8.88 -9.42 38.83
C LYS A 6 7.88 -10.57 39.09
N GLY A 7 6.91 -10.71 38.19
CA GLY A 7 6.09 -11.91 38.05
C GLY A 7 6.95 -13.10 37.61
N LYS A 8 6.99 -14.17 38.41
CA LYS A 8 7.64 -15.45 38.07
C LYS A 8 7.03 -16.03 36.79
N GLY A 9 7.76 -15.95 35.68
CA GLY A 9 7.41 -16.62 34.42
C GLY A 9 7.47 -18.15 34.54
N PRO A 10 6.73 -18.90 33.67
CA PRO A 10 6.62 -20.35 33.75
C PRO A 10 7.97 -21.05 33.54
N LYS A 11 8.19 -22.16 34.26
CA LYS A 11 9.43 -22.97 34.24
C LYS A 11 9.72 -23.47 32.81
N ARG A 12 10.74 -22.92 32.14
CA ARG A 12 11.17 -23.29 30.78
C ARG A 12 11.96 -24.60 30.79
N SER A 13 11.77 -25.44 29.78
CA SER A 13 12.50 -26.71 29.61
C SER A 13 13.99 -26.47 29.28
N GLY A 14 14.86 -27.42 29.64
CA GLY A 14 16.32 -27.28 29.51
C GLY A 14 16.84 -27.09 28.07
N LEU A 15 16.08 -27.52 27.05
CA LEU A 15 16.39 -27.27 25.64
C LEU A 15 16.18 -25.79 25.27
N LEU A 16 15.05 -25.20 25.70
CA LEU A 16 14.73 -23.78 25.48
C LEU A 16 15.79 -22.86 26.09
N THR A 17 16.36 -23.26 27.23
CA THR A 17 17.41 -22.49 27.92
C THR A 17 18.73 -22.44 27.13
N ARG A 18 19.04 -23.45 26.30
CA ARG A 18 20.27 -23.49 25.47
C ARG A 18 20.14 -22.70 24.17
N VAL A 19 18.98 -22.74 23.52
CA VAL A 19 18.70 -21.91 22.33
C VAL A 19 18.64 -20.44 22.74
N ASP A 20 18.00 -20.13 23.87
CA ASP A 20 17.97 -18.79 24.45
C ASP A 20 19.40 -18.26 24.67
N GLY A 21 20.33 -19.08 25.18
CA GLY A 21 21.72 -18.67 25.40
C GLY A 21 22.52 -18.33 24.13
N PHE A 22 22.31 -19.07 23.03
CA PHE A 22 22.99 -18.78 21.75
C PHE A 22 22.44 -17.51 21.09
N PHE A 23 21.11 -17.34 21.08
CA PHE A 23 20.50 -16.11 20.59
C PHE A 23 20.92 -14.89 21.42
N ASP A 24 21.03 -15.05 22.73
CA ASP A 24 21.46 -13.97 23.63
C ASP A 24 22.92 -13.56 23.37
N ILE A 25 23.84 -14.51 23.12
CA ILE A 25 25.23 -14.19 22.76
C ILE A 25 25.33 -13.42 21.43
N MET A 26 24.52 -13.77 20.43
CA MET A 26 24.58 -13.14 19.10
C MET A 26 23.80 -11.83 19.01
N THR A 27 22.63 -11.75 19.64
CA THR A 27 21.75 -10.57 19.53
C THR A 27 22.15 -9.45 20.48
N ARG A 28 22.67 -9.75 21.67
CA ARG A 28 23.16 -8.72 22.63
C ARG A 28 24.15 -7.72 22.03
N PRO A 29 25.23 -8.13 21.35
CA PRO A 29 26.14 -7.17 20.74
C PRO A 29 25.47 -6.36 19.61
N ALA A 30 24.54 -6.95 18.85
CA ALA A 30 23.78 -6.25 17.83
C ALA A 30 22.83 -5.19 18.42
N TYR A 31 22.12 -5.53 19.51
CA TYR A 31 21.27 -4.58 20.23
C TYR A 31 22.09 -3.45 20.88
N TRP A 32 23.27 -3.74 21.44
CA TRP A 32 24.18 -2.71 21.95
C TRP A 32 24.65 -1.77 20.84
N ALA A 33 25.05 -2.31 19.68
CA ALA A 33 25.46 -1.50 18.54
C ALA A 33 24.32 -0.63 18.01
N LYS A 34 23.10 -1.17 17.91
CA LYS A 34 21.89 -0.41 17.56
C LYS A 34 21.63 0.70 18.57
N ALA A 35 21.66 0.41 19.87
CA ALA A 35 21.44 1.40 20.92
C ALA A 35 22.48 2.53 20.86
N LYS A 36 23.75 2.19 20.56
CA LYS A 36 24.80 3.18 20.38
C LYS A 36 24.55 4.07 19.16
N MET A 37 24.16 3.49 18.02
CA MET A 37 23.81 4.25 16.81
C MET A 37 22.58 5.14 17.03
N ASP A 38 21.52 4.61 17.64
CA ASP A 38 20.29 5.34 17.94
C ASP A 38 20.61 6.54 18.86
N SER A 39 21.46 6.36 19.89
CA SER A 39 21.89 7.47 20.76
C SER A 39 22.66 8.58 20.03
N MET A 40 23.42 8.22 18.99
CA MET A 40 24.11 9.20 18.15
C MET A 40 23.13 9.91 17.21
N GLN A 41 22.15 9.19 16.67
CA GLN A 41 21.14 9.72 15.77
C GLN A 41 20.13 10.62 16.48
N GLU A 42 19.77 10.31 17.74
CA GLU A 42 18.92 11.18 18.57
C GLU A 42 19.54 12.56 18.77
N ASN A 43 20.86 12.63 18.97
CA ASN A 43 21.59 13.88 19.09
C ASN A 43 21.62 14.70 17.77
N HIS A 44 21.36 14.07 16.62
CA HIS A 44 21.41 14.68 15.28
C HIS A 44 20.16 14.38 14.44
N LYS A 45 18.98 14.43 15.06
CA LYS A 45 17.73 14.06 14.38
C LYS A 45 17.29 15.11 13.36
N ASN A 46 17.45 14.79 12.07
CA ASN A 46 16.90 15.59 10.98
C ASN A 46 15.38 15.35 10.86
N VAL A 47 14.60 16.43 10.83
CA VAL A 47 13.14 16.35 10.64
C VAL A 47 12.82 16.39 9.14
N TYR A 48 12.02 15.43 8.67
CA TYR A 48 11.49 15.42 7.32
C TYR A 48 9.96 15.53 7.36
N TYR A 49 9.39 16.24 6.39
CA TYR A 49 7.96 16.40 6.25
C TYR A 49 7.46 15.79 4.94
N HIS A 50 6.26 15.21 4.99
CA HIS A 50 5.59 14.72 3.79
C HIS A 50 5.08 15.92 2.98
N ARG A 51 5.47 15.99 1.70
CA ARG A 51 5.01 17.03 0.79
C ARG A 51 3.52 16.88 0.52
N LYS A 52 2.76 17.96 0.74
CA LYS A 52 1.34 18.04 0.42
C LYS A 52 1.18 18.86 -0.87
N TYR A 53 0.46 18.31 -1.84
CA TYR A 53 0.11 18.99 -3.08
C TYR A 53 -1.35 19.42 -3.00
N ASN A 54 -1.62 20.71 -3.26
CA ASN A 54 -2.98 21.20 -3.39
C ASN A 54 -3.61 20.67 -4.68
N ARG A 55 -4.93 20.51 -4.69
CA ARG A 55 -5.65 20.07 -5.90
C ARG A 55 -5.69 21.22 -6.91
N VAL A 56 -5.51 20.83 -8.17
CA VAL A 56 -5.59 21.68 -9.37
C VAL A 56 -6.90 21.33 -10.09
N PRO A 57 -7.51 22.26 -10.84
CA PRO A 57 -8.63 21.93 -11.73
C PRO A 57 -8.32 20.71 -12.62
N THR A 58 -9.35 19.89 -12.83
CA THR A 58 -9.26 18.70 -13.68
C THR A 58 -9.38 19.05 -15.16
N ILE A 59 -9.01 18.11 -16.03
CA ILE A 59 -8.88 18.34 -17.48
C ILE A 59 -10.21 18.75 -18.17
N ASP A 60 -11.34 18.40 -17.59
CA ASP A 60 -12.69 18.75 -18.05
C ASP A 60 -13.05 20.23 -17.81
N GLN A 61 -12.42 20.87 -16.84
CA GLN A 61 -12.65 22.28 -16.51
C GLN A 61 -11.76 23.23 -17.33
N CYS A 62 -10.67 22.71 -17.89
CA CYS A 62 -9.74 23.49 -18.69
C CYS A 62 -10.34 23.91 -20.05
N ARG A 63 -10.08 25.16 -20.46
CA ARG A 63 -10.46 25.65 -21.79
C ARG A 63 -9.60 24.97 -22.87
N VAL A 64 -10.20 24.67 -24.02
CA VAL A 64 -9.47 24.15 -25.18
C VAL A 64 -8.44 25.17 -25.63
N GLY A 65 -7.17 24.77 -25.68
CA GLY A 65 -6.04 25.64 -26.06
C GLY A 65 -5.32 26.30 -24.88
N ASP A 66 -5.81 26.17 -23.65
CA ASP A 66 -5.08 26.60 -22.45
C ASP A 66 -4.05 25.54 -22.04
N GLU A 67 -2.82 25.70 -22.54
CA GLU A 67 -1.73 24.76 -22.29
C GLU A 67 -1.29 24.71 -20.82
N ILE A 68 -1.43 25.81 -20.08
CA ILE A 68 -1.00 25.89 -18.68
C ILE A 68 -1.97 25.07 -17.82
N CYS A 69 -3.27 25.29 -17.96
CA CYS A 69 -4.28 24.49 -17.24
C CYS A 69 -4.14 23.00 -17.57
N MET A 70 -3.99 22.66 -18.85
CA MET A 70 -3.81 21.28 -19.29
C MET A 70 -2.52 20.66 -18.74
N TYR A 71 -1.43 21.43 -18.65
CA TYR A 71 -0.17 20.96 -18.09
C TYR A 71 -0.30 20.64 -16.61
N GLU A 72 -0.86 21.55 -15.81
CA GLU A 72 -1.03 21.34 -14.37
C GLU A 72 -1.96 20.17 -14.06
N ALA A 73 -3.08 20.05 -14.79
CA ALA A 73 -4.00 18.92 -14.69
C ALA A 73 -3.29 17.59 -15.03
N ASN A 74 -2.42 17.59 -16.05
CA ASN A 74 -1.67 16.39 -16.43
C ASN A 74 -0.60 16.03 -15.39
N GLN A 75 0.05 17.01 -14.75
CA GLN A 75 0.95 16.76 -13.63
C GLN A 75 0.22 16.18 -12.42
N GLN A 76 -0.98 16.70 -12.14
CA GLN A 76 -1.82 16.16 -11.08
C GLN A 76 -2.21 14.70 -11.36
N PHE A 77 -2.65 14.41 -12.58
CA PHE A 77 -2.95 13.05 -13.05
C PHE A 77 -1.74 12.11 -12.90
N LYS A 78 -0.54 12.53 -13.31
CA LYS A 78 0.68 11.70 -13.18
C LYS A 78 0.99 11.37 -11.71
N ARG A 79 0.81 12.32 -10.80
CA ARG A 79 1.00 12.07 -9.35
C ARG A 79 -0.03 11.07 -8.83
N ASP A 80 -1.30 11.27 -9.17
CA ASP A 80 -2.37 10.36 -8.72
C ASP A 80 -2.22 8.95 -9.33
N PHE A 81 -1.72 8.84 -10.57
CA PHE A 81 -1.36 7.57 -11.20
C PHE A 81 -0.27 6.82 -10.42
N LEU A 82 0.80 7.50 -10.01
CA LEU A 82 1.86 6.90 -9.19
C LEU A 82 1.33 6.47 -7.81
N VAL A 83 0.49 7.29 -7.18
CA VAL A 83 -0.14 6.95 -5.89
C VAL A 83 -1.02 5.69 -6.04
N ASP A 84 -1.82 5.59 -7.08
CA ASP A 84 -2.68 4.42 -7.31
C ASP A 84 -1.85 3.17 -7.63
N LYS A 85 -0.72 3.31 -8.34
CA LYS A 85 0.24 2.22 -8.54
C LYS A 85 0.81 1.70 -7.21
N GLU A 86 1.19 2.59 -6.30
CA GLU A 86 1.68 2.22 -4.97
C GLU A 86 0.60 1.57 -4.10
N LYS A 87 -0.67 1.99 -4.21
CA LYS A 87 -1.79 1.29 -3.56
C LYS A 87 -1.88 -0.17 -4.03
N MET A 88 -1.70 -0.42 -5.33
CA MET A 88 -1.73 -1.80 -5.87
C MET A 88 -0.58 -2.63 -5.33
N THR A 89 0.63 -2.06 -5.27
CA THR A 89 1.81 -2.70 -4.67
C THR A 89 1.56 -3.04 -3.20
N LEU A 90 0.96 -2.12 -2.44
CA LEU A 90 0.63 -2.34 -1.03
C LEU A 90 -0.37 -3.48 -0.84
N LEU A 91 -1.47 -3.51 -1.60
CA LEU A 91 -2.47 -4.58 -1.50
C LEU A 91 -1.87 -5.93 -1.88
N ARG A 92 -1.08 -5.99 -2.95
CA ARG A 92 -0.35 -7.21 -3.34
C ARG A 92 0.58 -7.70 -2.22
N ARG A 93 1.28 -6.78 -1.54
CA ARG A 93 2.14 -7.13 -0.39
C ARG A 93 1.31 -7.71 0.76
N ARG A 94 0.14 -7.16 1.03
CA ARG A 94 -0.76 -7.68 2.09
C ARG A 94 -1.28 -9.08 1.78
N VAL A 95 -1.67 -9.34 0.53
CA VAL A 95 -2.07 -10.70 0.11
C VAL A 95 -0.92 -11.70 0.35
N LYS A 96 0.30 -11.35 -0.10
CA LYS A 96 1.49 -12.18 0.13
C LYS A 96 1.79 -12.38 1.62
N GLN A 97 1.71 -11.32 2.42
CA GLN A 97 1.94 -11.40 3.86
C GLN A 97 0.92 -12.31 4.55
N CYS A 98 -0.35 -12.25 4.12
CA CYS A 98 -1.39 -13.13 4.64
C CYS A 98 -1.09 -14.60 4.31
N ALA A 99 -0.66 -14.89 3.08
CA ALA A 99 -0.25 -16.24 2.70
C ALA A 99 0.90 -16.74 3.60
N ILE A 100 1.99 -15.96 3.72
CA ILE A 100 3.17 -16.33 4.51
C ILE A 100 2.82 -16.57 5.99
N ASN A 101 2.02 -15.68 6.58
CA ASN A 101 1.65 -15.80 8.00
C ASN A 101 0.79 -17.04 8.31
N ASN A 102 0.12 -17.59 7.31
CA ASN A 102 -0.78 -18.73 7.45
C ASN A 102 -0.22 -20.02 6.81
N GLU A 103 1.03 -20.03 6.33
CA GLU A 103 1.66 -21.18 5.63
C GLU A 103 1.63 -22.49 6.44
N PHE A 104 1.58 -22.43 7.78
CA PHE A 104 1.54 -23.61 8.66
C PHE A 104 0.11 -24.07 9.03
N LYS A 105 -0.93 -23.46 8.48
CA LYS A 105 -2.32 -23.90 8.68
C LYS A 105 -2.71 -24.97 7.67
N GLU A 106 -3.69 -25.78 8.03
CA GLU A 106 -4.32 -26.73 7.13
C GLU A 106 -4.86 -25.99 5.88
N GLU A 107 -4.70 -26.60 4.70
CA GLU A 107 -4.86 -25.93 3.39
C GLU A 107 -6.24 -25.28 3.20
N VAL A 108 -7.28 -25.87 3.80
CA VAL A 108 -8.66 -25.36 3.77
C VAL A 108 -8.82 -24.05 4.55
N MET A 109 -8.16 -23.93 5.71
CA MET A 109 -8.21 -22.74 6.58
C MET A 109 -7.38 -21.58 6.03
N LEU A 110 -6.39 -21.88 5.19
CA LEU A 110 -5.55 -20.87 4.54
C LEU A 110 -6.37 -20.01 3.58
N PHE A 111 -7.20 -20.64 2.74
CA PHE A 111 -8.03 -19.94 1.74
C PHE A 111 -9.07 -19.00 2.37
N GLU A 112 -9.76 -19.45 3.42
CA GLU A 112 -10.78 -18.62 4.08
C GLU A 112 -10.16 -17.43 4.81
N SER A 113 -9.01 -17.62 5.45
CA SER A 113 -8.36 -16.58 6.25
C SER A 113 -7.86 -15.37 5.46
N CYS A 114 -7.52 -15.55 4.18
CA CYS A 114 -6.99 -14.49 3.32
C CYS A 114 -7.99 -13.95 2.30
N LYS A 115 -9.20 -14.51 2.24
CA LYS A 115 -10.22 -14.21 1.23
C LYS A 115 -10.57 -12.73 1.17
N GLU A 116 -10.80 -12.08 2.31
CA GLU A 116 -11.18 -10.66 2.34
C GLU A 116 -10.11 -9.75 1.71
N ILE A 117 -8.83 -10.01 2.02
CA ILE A 117 -7.71 -9.23 1.49
C ILE A 117 -7.55 -9.49 -0.01
N GLU A 118 -7.77 -10.73 -0.44
CA GLU A 118 -7.73 -11.11 -1.84
C GLU A 118 -8.87 -10.46 -2.65
N ASP A 119 -10.09 -10.46 -2.12
CA ASP A 119 -11.25 -9.83 -2.74
C ASP A 119 -11.08 -8.31 -2.82
N LEU A 120 -10.54 -7.69 -1.78
CA LEU A 120 -10.14 -6.27 -1.80
C LEU A 120 -9.11 -5.99 -2.90
N TYR A 121 -8.10 -6.85 -3.05
CA TYR A 121 -7.08 -6.71 -4.10
C TYR A 121 -7.69 -6.90 -5.50
N LYS A 122 -8.54 -7.90 -5.71
CA LYS A 122 -9.25 -8.13 -6.99
C LYS A 122 -10.11 -6.94 -7.37
N ASN A 123 -10.91 -6.43 -6.43
CA ASN A 123 -11.77 -5.27 -6.65
C ASN A 123 -10.95 -4.03 -7.00
N ALA A 124 -9.85 -3.79 -6.29
CA ALA A 124 -8.99 -2.64 -6.56
C ALA A 124 -8.22 -2.79 -7.88
N LEU A 125 -7.83 -4.02 -8.25
CA LEU A 125 -7.19 -4.32 -9.54
C LEU A 125 -8.15 -4.09 -10.70
N LEU A 126 -9.41 -4.48 -10.57
CA LEU A 126 -10.47 -4.19 -11.54
C LEU A 126 -10.70 -2.68 -11.67
N ALA A 127 -10.81 -1.95 -10.57
CA ALA A 127 -10.96 -0.49 -10.61
C ALA A 127 -9.74 0.20 -11.26
N TYR A 128 -8.53 -0.28 -10.97
CA TYR A 128 -7.29 0.20 -11.56
C TYR A 128 -7.23 -0.07 -13.07
N SER A 129 -7.60 -1.26 -13.53
CA SER A 129 -7.60 -1.62 -14.96
C SER A 129 -8.70 -0.87 -15.73
N ILE A 130 -9.87 -0.67 -15.14
CA ILE A 130 -10.93 0.15 -15.73
C ILE A 130 -10.43 1.58 -15.96
N LYS A 131 -9.76 2.18 -14.97
CA LYS A 131 -9.26 3.56 -15.08
C LYS A 131 -8.04 3.66 -16.01
N TYR A 132 -7.03 2.83 -15.81
CA TYR A 132 -5.72 3.00 -16.42
C TYR A 132 -5.35 1.97 -17.51
N GLY A 133 -6.14 0.92 -17.68
CA GLY A 133 -5.90 -0.10 -18.70
C GLY A 133 -5.91 0.49 -20.12
N GLU A 134 -5.08 -0.06 -21.01
CA GLU A 134 -5.07 0.27 -22.45
C GLU A 134 -4.80 1.74 -22.81
N LEU A 135 -4.32 2.58 -21.88
CA LEU A 135 -3.99 3.98 -22.15
C LEU A 135 -2.69 4.18 -22.96
N GLY A 136 -1.96 3.10 -23.26
CA GLY A 136 -0.65 3.13 -23.92
C GLY A 136 0.51 3.42 -22.98
N ALA A 137 1.71 3.58 -23.54
CA ALA A 137 2.94 3.79 -22.78
C ALA A 137 3.00 5.16 -22.06
N TYR A 138 2.37 6.18 -22.63
CA TYR A 138 2.37 7.55 -22.10
C TYR A 138 0.94 8.00 -21.77
N PRO A 139 0.37 7.56 -20.64
CA PRO A 139 -0.97 7.95 -20.24
C PRO A 139 -1.02 9.45 -19.93
N THR A 140 -2.07 10.12 -20.42
CA THR A 140 -2.33 11.54 -20.16
C THR A 140 -3.69 11.70 -19.50
N ALA A 141 -3.89 12.83 -18.82
CA ALA A 141 -5.21 13.17 -18.27
C ALA A 141 -6.30 13.16 -19.37
N LYS A 142 -5.96 13.64 -20.57
CA LYS A 142 -6.86 13.68 -21.73
C LYS A 142 -7.25 12.27 -22.20
N SER A 143 -6.32 11.33 -22.31
CA SER A 143 -6.65 9.96 -22.74
C SER A 143 -7.50 9.22 -21.70
N CYS A 144 -7.20 9.40 -20.41
CA CYS A 144 -8.04 8.87 -19.32
C CYS A 144 -9.46 9.45 -19.37
N TYR A 145 -9.58 10.75 -19.61
CA TYR A 145 -10.89 11.42 -19.72
C TYR A 145 -11.70 10.91 -20.93
N MET A 146 -11.07 10.73 -22.09
CA MET A 146 -11.75 10.17 -23.26
C MET A 146 -12.20 8.73 -23.03
N LYS A 147 -11.41 7.91 -22.34
CA LYS A 147 -11.80 6.56 -21.92
C LYS A 147 -13.02 6.58 -21.00
N GLN A 148 -13.01 7.46 -19.99
CA GLN A 148 -14.15 7.65 -19.09
C GLN A 148 -15.41 8.06 -19.86
N LYS A 149 -15.29 9.01 -20.79
CA LYS A 149 -16.39 9.44 -21.65
C LYS A 149 -16.93 8.30 -22.50
N HIS A 150 -16.06 7.49 -23.09
CA HIS A 150 -16.47 6.31 -23.85
C HIS A 150 -17.29 5.34 -22.99
N ARG A 151 -16.85 5.06 -21.76
CA ARG A 151 -17.58 4.21 -20.81
C ARG A 151 -18.97 4.76 -20.50
N MET A 152 -19.08 6.06 -20.18
CA MET A 152 -20.37 6.69 -19.89
C MET A 152 -21.34 6.67 -21.08
N ILE A 153 -20.84 6.86 -22.30
CA ILE A 153 -21.66 6.76 -23.52
C ILE A 153 -22.14 5.31 -23.73
N TRP A 154 -21.27 4.34 -23.46
CA TRP A 154 -21.61 2.93 -23.56
C TRP A 154 -22.67 2.53 -22.51
N GLU A 155 -22.50 2.94 -21.25
CA GLU A 155 -23.45 2.69 -20.14
C GLU A 155 -24.83 3.30 -20.45
N ARG A 156 -24.87 4.46 -21.09
CA ARG A 156 -26.13 5.08 -21.52
C ARG A 156 -26.87 4.26 -22.59
N ARG A 157 -26.15 3.52 -23.44
CA ARG A 157 -26.75 2.75 -24.55
C ARG A 157 -27.16 1.33 -24.14
N HIS A 158 -26.37 0.68 -23.29
CA HIS A 158 -26.54 -0.74 -22.96
C HIS A 158 -26.97 -0.98 -21.50
N GLY A 159 -27.14 0.09 -20.71
CA GLY A 159 -27.39 0.00 -19.28
C GLY A 159 -26.08 -0.04 -18.46
N LYS A 160 -26.22 0.00 -17.14
CA LYS A 160 -25.07 -0.07 -16.23
C LYS A 160 -24.43 -1.46 -16.33
N THR A 161 -23.14 -1.53 -16.64
CA THR A 161 -22.38 -2.77 -16.41
C THR A 161 -22.25 -3.01 -14.91
N ILE A 162 -22.60 -4.21 -14.45
CA ILE A 162 -22.27 -4.71 -13.11
C ILE A 162 -20.76 -4.96 -13.08
N THR A 163 -19.97 -3.90 -12.92
CA THR A 163 -18.50 -3.98 -12.78
C THR A 163 -17.97 -3.09 -11.67
N ALA A 164 -18.84 -2.32 -11.00
CA ALA A 164 -18.51 -1.67 -9.75
C ALA A 164 -18.87 -2.63 -8.61
N PRO A 165 -17.94 -2.95 -7.68
CA PRO A 165 -18.34 -3.60 -6.45
C PRO A 165 -19.38 -2.70 -5.76
N GLU A 166 -20.54 -3.25 -5.45
CA GLU A 166 -21.51 -2.59 -4.60
C GLU A 166 -20.83 -2.29 -3.26
N ARG A 167 -20.98 -1.05 -2.82
CA ARG A 167 -20.27 -0.50 -1.67
C ARG A 167 -20.81 -1.08 -0.37
#